data_AF-A0A101LEP1-F1
#
_entry.id   AF-A0A101LEP1-F1
#
_cell.length_a   1.000
_cell.length_b   1.000
_cell.length_c   1.000
_cell.angle_alpha   90.00
_cell.angle_beta   90.00
_cell.angle_gamma   90.00
#
_symmetry.space_group_name_H-M   'P 1'
#
loop_
_entity.id
_entity.type
_entity.pdbx_description
1 polymer ?
#
loop_
_entity_poly.entity_id
_entity_poly.type
_entity_poly.pdbx_seq_one_letter_code
_entity_poly.pdbx_strand_id
1 'polypeptide(L)' 'MTVQEPATDLLQRYARKILEAPVYDVAIETPLQPARALSERLGCQVLLKREDLQPVFSFKIR' A
#
# COMPACT_ATOMS: atom_id res chain seq x y z
N MET A 1 -10.41 -26.53 -22.05
CA MET A 1 -9.86 -26.43 -20.68
C MET A 1 -8.78 -25.38 -20.70
N THR A 2 -9.10 -24.15 -20.31
CA THR A 2 -8.10 -23.11 -20.09
C THR A 2 -7.29 -23.51 -18.87
N VAL A 3 -6.04 -23.89 -19.06
CA VAL A 3 -5.10 -24.13 -17.97
C VAL A 3 -4.93 -22.77 -17.28
N GLN A 4 -5.47 -22.65 -16.08
CA GLN A 4 -5.42 -21.43 -15.30
C GLN A 4 -3.96 -21.26 -14.85
N GLU A 5 -3.28 -20.24 -15.37
CA GLU A 5 -1.87 -20.01 -15.04
C GLU A 5 -1.70 -19.85 -13.52
N PRO A 6 -0.78 -20.59 -12.88
CA PRO A 6 -0.68 -20.66 -11.42
C PRO A 6 -0.40 -19.30 -10.74
N ALA A 7 0.19 -18.35 -11.46
CA ALA A 7 0.40 -16.99 -10.98
C ALA A 7 -0.92 -16.20 -10.82
N THR A 8 -1.90 -16.47 -11.68
CA THR A 8 -3.22 -15.81 -11.65
C THR A 8 -4.00 -16.22 -10.41
N ASP A 9 -3.93 -17.50 -10.03
CA ASP A 9 -4.57 -18.03 -8.82
C ASP A 9 -3.98 -17.40 -7.54
N LEU A 10 -2.64 -17.27 -7.49
CA LEU A 10 -1.96 -16.66 -6.36
C LEU A 10 -2.34 -15.19 -6.19
N LEU A 11 -2.39 -14.42 -7.28
CA LEU A 11 -2.80 -13.02 -7.27
C LEU A 11 -4.24 -12.88 -6.78
N GLN A 12 -5.17 -13.68 -7.32
CA GLN A 12 -6.58 -13.67 -6.92
C GLN A 12 -6.73 -13.96 -5.42
N ARG A 13 -5.97 -14.94 -4.91
CA ARG A 13 -5.97 -15.31 -3.51
C ARG A 13 -5.47 -14.16 -2.61
N TYR A 14 -4.38 -13.49 -2.97
CA TYR A 14 -3.88 -12.36 -2.16
C TYR A 14 -4.74 -11.12 -2.27
N ALA A 15 -5.25 -10.80 -3.46
CA ALA A 15 -6.16 -9.67 -3.65
C ALA A 15 -7.39 -9.79 -2.74
N ARG A 16 -8.00 -10.99 -2.71
CA ARG A 16 -9.12 -11.26 -1.81
C ARG A 16 -8.72 -11.11 -0.34
N LYS A 17 -7.59 -11.68 0.09
CA LYS A 17 -7.10 -11.54 1.47
C LYS A 17 -6.83 -10.07 1.86
N ILE A 18 -6.30 -9.26 0.95
CA ILE A 18 -6.03 -7.84 1.20
C ILE A 18 -7.33 -7.06 1.37
N LEU A 19 -8.34 -7.34 0.54
CA LEU A 19 -9.65 -6.66 0.59
C LEU A 19 -10.48 -7.05 1.82
N GLU A 20 -10.35 -8.29 2.30
CA GLU A 20 -11.10 -8.82 3.45
C GLU A 20 -10.40 -8.54 4.81
N ALA A 21 -9.16 -8.03 4.82
CA ALA A 21 -8.39 -7.85 6.05
C ALA A 21 -8.95 -6.70 6.93
N PRO A 22 -9.17 -6.92 8.24
CA PRO A 22 -9.75 -5.93 9.15
C PRO A 22 -8.70 -4.91 9.66
N VAL A 23 -7.85 -4.38 8.77
CA VAL A 23 -6.74 -3.50 9.15
C VAL A 23 -7.19 -2.18 9.74
N TYR A 24 -8.40 -1.73 9.41
CA TYR A 24 -8.93 -0.43 9.84
C TYR A 24 -9.48 -0.42 11.27
N ASP A 25 -9.55 -1.58 11.92
CA ASP A 25 -9.85 -1.66 13.36
C ASP A 25 -8.73 -1.01 14.19
N VAL A 26 -7.52 -0.96 13.64
CA VAL A 26 -6.29 -0.50 14.34
C VAL A 26 -5.46 0.52 13.55
N ALA A 27 -5.58 0.54 12.23
CA ALA A 27 -4.81 1.43 11.35
C ALA A 27 -5.69 2.50 10.71
N ILE A 28 -5.08 3.63 10.36
CA ILE A 28 -5.74 4.69 9.59
C ILE A 28 -5.25 4.69 8.13
N GLU A 29 -6.06 5.28 7.24
CA GLU A 29 -5.56 5.67 5.92
C GLU A 29 -4.65 6.90 6.07
N THR A 30 -3.35 6.69 5.89
CA THR A 30 -2.35 7.76 5.96
C THR A 30 -2.28 8.54 4.65
N PRO A 31 -1.92 9.84 4.69
CA PRO A 31 -1.91 10.66 3.49
C PRO A 31 -0.80 10.25 2.49
N LEU A 32 -1.09 10.47 1.21
CA LEU A 32 -0.10 10.46 0.13
C LEU A 32 0.33 11.91 -0.15
N GLN A 33 1.51 12.30 0.30
CA GLN A 33 1.96 13.68 0.31
C GLN A 33 3.01 13.98 -0.78
N PRO A 34 2.89 15.09 -1.53
CA PRO A 34 3.93 15.50 -2.46
C PRO A 34 5.25 15.88 -1.77
N ALA A 35 6.37 15.34 -2.25
CA ALA A 35 7.71 15.75 -1.83
C ALA A 35 8.28 16.75 -2.84
N ARG A 36 7.87 18.02 -2.75
CA ARG A 36 8.19 19.05 -3.76
C ARG A 36 9.69 19.19 -4.03
N ALA A 37 10.50 19.41 -2.99
CA ALA A 37 11.94 19.59 -3.14
C ALA A 37 12.63 18.36 -3.76
N LEU A 38 12.18 17.15 -3.40
CA LEU A 38 12.71 15.92 -3.96
C LEU A 38 12.28 15.71 -5.42
N SER A 39 11.04 16.10 -5.74
CA SER A 39 10.50 16.06 -7.09
C SER A 39 11.27 16.99 -8.02
N GLU A 40 11.51 18.23 -7.57
CA GLU A 40 12.32 19.22 -8.29
C GLU A 40 13.76 18.71 -8.50
N ARG A 41 14.36 18.10 -7.47
CA ARG A 41 15.73 17.56 -7.55
C ARG A 41 15.86 16.37 -8.51
N LEU A 42 14.86 15.50 -8.57
CA LEU A 42 14.90 14.27 -9.39
C LEU A 42 14.26 14.44 -10.77
N GLY A 43 13.58 15.55 -11.03
CA GLY A 43 12.89 15.78 -12.30
C GLY A 43 11.69 14.85 -12.52
N CYS A 44 11.10 14.30 -11.45
CA CYS A 44 9.94 13.42 -11.51
C CYS A 44 8.99 13.68 -10.34
N GLN A 45 7.74 13.23 -10.45
CA GLN A 45 6.78 13.37 -9.34
C GLN A 45 7.13 12.37 -8.23
N VAL A 46 7.44 12.89 -7.04
CA VAL A 46 7.70 12.06 -5.86
C VAL A 46 6.60 12.28 -4.82
N LEU A 47 5.98 11.18 -4.42
CA LEU A 47 4.92 11.13 -3.42
C LEU A 47 5.38 10.26 -2.24
N LEU A 48 5.02 10.66 -1.03
CA LEU A 48 5.34 9.97 0.21
C LEU A 48 4.06 9.42 0.83
N LYS A 49 3.97 8.10 0.98
CA LYS A 49 2.92 7.48 1.78
C LYS A 49 3.33 7.54 3.26
N ARG A 50 2.63 8.34 4.05
CA ARG A 50 3.02 8.69 5.43
C ARG A 50 2.63 7.63 6.47
N GLU A 51 3.12 6.40 6.32
CA GLU A 51 2.89 5.31 7.30
C GLU A 51 3.47 5.58 8.70
N ASP A 52 4.34 6.57 8.81
CA ASP A 52 4.81 7.10 10.10
C ASP A 52 3.72 7.79 10.92
N LEU A 53 2.59 8.16 10.30
CA LEU A 53 1.44 8.78 10.99
C LEU A 53 0.48 7.76 11.60
N GLN A 54 0.77 6.46 11.50
CA GLN A 54 0.04 5.43 12.24
C GLN A 54 0.25 5.59 13.76
N PRO A 55 -0.66 5.07 14.62
CA PRO A 55 -0.53 5.16 16.08
C PRO A 55 0.78 4.58 16.65
N VAL A 56 1.40 3.63 15.94
CA VAL A 56 2.68 2.99 16.31
C VAL A 56 3.86 3.51 15.49
N PHE A 57 3.69 4.63 14.79
CA PHE A 57 4.71 5.28 13.95
C PHE A 57 5.29 4.40 12.82
N SER A 58 4.57 3.35 12.43
CA SER A 58 5.00 2.40 11.42
C SER A 58 3.81 1.65 10.81
N PHE A 59 4.01 1.10 9.62
CA PHE A 59 3.01 0.29 8.91
C PHE A 59 2.69 -1.05 9.59
N LYS A 60 3.50 -1.48 10.57
CA LYS A 60 3.44 -2.83 11.18
C LYS A 60 2.14 -3.16 11.94
N ILE A 61 1.28 -2.16 12.15
CA ILE A 61 -0.03 -2.35 12.79
C ILE A 61 -1.11 -2.88 11.83
N ARG A 62 -0.86 -2.82 10.52
CA ARG A 62 -1.70 -3.42 9.48
C ARG A 62 -1.47 -4.93 9.41
#